data_AF-A0A074LXG9-F1
#
_entry.id   AF-A0A074LXG9-F1
#
_cell.length_a   1.000
_cell.length_b   1.000
_cell.length_c   1.000
_cell.angle_alpha   90.00
_cell.angle_beta   90.00
_cell.angle_gamma   90.00
#
_symmetry.space_group_name_H-M   'P 1'
#
loop_
_entity.id
_entity.type
_entity.pdbx_description
1 polymer ?
#
loop_
_entity_poly.entity_id
_entity_poly.type
_entity_poly.pdbx_seq_one_letter_code
_entity_poly.pdbx_strand_id
1 'polypeptide(L)'
;MKKWMLPLTTLAATGLLLGATPVPASHADAIQEQAIHVLMNDREIAFPDAKPFVDENDRTMVPVRFVAESMGASVDWMPNTQYVIIKLPGRDIRMRVGENKATVNGISVMLDTKSVMTNDRTYVPLRFVSENLGADVKWDAANNAVKITYKNTTNNGGTFTPPPQDLDKVHITDLKLTDTDPWGRKIRHTNLPKNASDYLYILEDVPNWMYEEPYRVSGHQAAKPNVDTFKMFDQFNKKNINTWAQKIQAHFDLLLNVDYQNMPDDWVQKVCDTYAGGYESMSYQVTKYANWVKENEIKIEGSVQVEPSMLYYDPYNGTFHMRNYIKFRVDHYKEKKNVFLDPANKAAQFEPNVWYGGLHDTMYSASDPNAISWEVDPGGVDSAGSMFVFEHGPLWDRLE
;
A
#
# COMPACT_ATOMS: atom_id res chain seq x y z
N MET A 1 -1.38 42.88 -106.14
CA MET A 1 -1.95 41.75 -106.91
C MET A 1 -2.82 40.92 -105.96
N LYS A 2 -4.08 40.66 -106.36
CA LYS A 2 -5.06 39.61 -105.94
C LYS A 2 -4.83 38.89 -104.59
N LYS A 3 -5.80 38.63 -103.71
CA LYS A 3 -7.29 38.70 -103.67
C LYS A 3 -7.73 38.36 -102.22
N TRP A 4 -8.84 38.94 -101.73
CA TRP A 4 -9.99 38.40 -100.92
C TRP A 4 -9.75 37.39 -99.77
N MET A 5 -10.55 37.23 -98.70
CA MET A 5 -11.79 37.79 -98.13
C MET A 5 -11.95 37.10 -96.74
N LEU A 6 -12.62 37.76 -95.79
CA LEU A 6 -13.23 37.23 -94.54
C LEU A 6 -14.34 36.17 -94.83
N PRO A 7 -15.09 35.56 -93.86
CA PRO A 7 -14.83 35.11 -92.47
C PRO A 7 -15.50 33.73 -92.15
N LEU A 8 -15.63 33.38 -90.86
CA LEU A 8 -16.81 32.81 -90.17
C LEU A 8 -16.75 31.37 -89.57
N THR A 9 -16.88 31.35 -88.23
CA THR A 9 -17.70 30.50 -87.34
C THR A 9 -17.36 29.04 -86.98
N THR A 10 -17.35 28.83 -85.65
CA THR A 10 -17.78 27.66 -84.83
C THR A 10 -16.91 26.39 -84.93
N LEU A 11 -16.66 25.57 -83.89
CA LEU A 11 -17.40 25.25 -82.67
C LEU A 11 -16.43 24.54 -81.69
N ALA A 12 -16.82 24.53 -80.41
CA ALA A 12 -16.65 23.45 -79.43
C ALA A 12 -15.29 23.23 -78.73
N ALA A 13 -15.36 23.46 -77.40
CA ALA A 13 -14.45 22.96 -76.40
C ALA A 13 -14.48 21.43 -76.29
N THR A 14 -13.32 20.82 -76.04
CA THR A 14 -13.23 19.50 -75.43
C THR A 14 -12.00 19.50 -74.52
N GLY A 15 -12.23 19.26 -73.22
CA GLY A 15 -11.19 19.24 -72.20
C GLY A 15 -10.23 18.07 -72.39
N LEU A 16 -8.93 18.36 -72.28
CA LEU A 16 -7.89 17.35 -72.13
C LEU A 16 -7.59 17.16 -70.64
N LEU A 17 -7.82 15.94 -70.17
CA LEU A 17 -7.27 15.40 -68.93
C LEU A 17 -6.04 14.56 -69.25
N LEU A 18 -5.14 14.49 -68.27
CA LEU A 18 -4.09 13.48 -68.00
C LEU A 18 -2.63 13.84 -68.31
N GLY A 19 -1.85 13.79 -67.23
CA GLY A 19 -0.39 13.68 -67.26
C GLY A 19 0.32 13.92 -65.92
N ALA A 20 -0.28 13.61 -64.76
CA ALA A 20 0.46 13.61 -63.49
C ALA A 20 1.13 12.24 -63.32
N THR A 21 2.44 12.18 -63.50
CA THR A 21 3.23 10.98 -63.17
C THR A 21 3.22 10.77 -61.65
N PRO A 22 2.89 9.58 -61.14
CA PRO A 22 2.99 9.31 -59.72
C PRO A 22 4.47 9.37 -59.31
N VAL A 23 4.81 10.27 -58.40
CA VAL A 23 6.07 10.21 -57.64
C VAL A 23 6.03 8.89 -56.87
N PRO A 24 7.04 8.02 -56.98
CA PRO A 24 7.08 6.82 -56.15
C PRO A 24 7.12 7.27 -54.69
N ALA A 25 6.07 6.93 -53.95
CA ALA A 25 6.08 7.04 -52.51
C ALA A 25 7.27 6.20 -52.01
N SER A 26 8.28 6.89 -51.49
CA SER A 26 9.29 6.29 -50.62
C SER A 26 8.52 5.45 -49.61
N HIS A 27 8.69 4.12 -49.68
CA HIS A 27 8.27 3.24 -48.62
C HIS A 27 9.14 3.61 -47.43
N ALA A 28 8.66 4.54 -46.61
CA ALA A 28 9.08 4.57 -45.23
C ALA A 28 8.59 3.24 -44.68
N ASP A 29 9.50 2.27 -44.54
CA ASP A 29 9.27 1.11 -43.70
C ASP A 29 8.85 1.67 -42.35
N ALA A 30 7.55 1.60 -42.07
CA ALA A 30 7.06 1.80 -40.73
C ALA A 30 7.78 0.73 -39.91
N ILE A 31 8.68 1.15 -39.02
CA ILE A 31 9.26 0.27 -38.01
C ILE A 31 8.05 -0.22 -37.22
N GLN A 32 7.60 -1.43 -37.55
CA GLN A 32 6.57 -2.12 -36.80
C GLN A 32 7.23 -2.42 -35.46
N GLU A 33 6.92 -1.61 -34.44
CA GLU A 33 7.45 -1.76 -33.09
C GLU A 33 7.12 -3.18 -32.62
N GLN A 34 8.11 -4.08 -32.68
CA GLN A 34 7.91 -5.48 -32.38
C GLN A 34 7.57 -5.60 -30.90
N ALA A 35 6.35 -5.99 -30.61
CA ALA A 35 5.87 -6.16 -29.25
C ALA A 35 6.76 -7.18 -28.51
N ILE A 36 7.21 -6.80 -27.32
CA ILE A 36 7.99 -7.68 -26.45
C ILE A 36 7.01 -8.51 -25.63
N HIS A 37 7.09 -9.83 -25.77
CA HIS A 37 6.29 -10.75 -24.98
C HIS A 37 7.01 -11.09 -23.67
N VAL A 38 6.27 -11.26 -22.58
CA VAL A 38 6.83 -11.72 -21.30
C VAL A 38 6.10 -12.99 -20.89
N LEU A 39 6.84 -14.09 -20.73
CA LEU A 39 6.29 -15.39 -20.36
C LEU A 39 6.77 -15.77 -18.97
N MET A 40 5.85 -16.10 -18.07
CA MET A 40 6.10 -16.72 -16.77
C MET A 40 5.74 -18.19 -16.83
N ASN A 41 6.72 -19.08 -16.63
CA ASN A 41 6.54 -20.53 -16.72
C ASN A 41 5.75 -20.93 -17.99
N ASP A 42 6.21 -20.42 -19.13
CA ASP A 42 5.64 -20.59 -20.48
C ASP A 42 4.23 -20.01 -20.71
N ARG A 43 3.71 -19.21 -19.77
CA ARG A 43 2.45 -18.46 -19.94
C ARG A 43 2.70 -16.97 -20.10
N GLU A 44 2.06 -16.38 -21.09
CA GLU A 44 2.18 -14.94 -21.33
C GLU A 44 1.55 -14.11 -20.21
N ILE A 45 2.28 -13.12 -19.72
CA ILE A 45 1.80 -12.11 -18.79
C ILE A 45 1.07 -11.03 -19.60
N ALA A 46 -0.19 -10.77 -19.26
CA ALA A 46 -0.95 -9.69 -19.86
C ALA A 46 -0.59 -8.35 -19.23
N PHE A 47 -0.40 -7.34 -20.08
CA PHE A 47 -0.22 -5.96 -19.64
C PHE A 47 -1.31 -5.07 -20.26
N PRO A 48 -2.46 -4.92 -19.57
CA PRO A 48 -3.66 -4.33 -20.15
C PRO A 48 -3.58 -2.83 -20.40
N ASP A 49 -2.74 -2.11 -19.66
CA ASP A 49 -2.73 -0.65 -19.58
C ASP A 49 -1.34 -0.03 -19.81
N ALA A 50 -0.31 -0.85 -20.02
CA ALA A 50 1.08 -0.43 -20.16
C ALA A 50 1.88 -1.53 -20.85
N LYS A 51 2.73 -1.24 -21.84
CA LYS A 51 3.45 -2.30 -22.59
C LYS A 51 4.93 -2.37 -22.21
N PRO A 52 5.52 -3.56 -22.10
CA PRO A 52 6.97 -3.70 -22.04
C PRO A 52 7.67 -3.01 -23.22
N PHE A 53 8.88 -2.48 -22.98
CA PHE A 53 9.71 -1.90 -24.03
C PHE A 53 11.20 -2.20 -23.77
N VAL A 54 12.06 -2.03 -24.77
CA VAL A 54 13.52 -2.05 -24.59
C VAL A 54 14.01 -0.61 -24.49
N ASP A 55 14.77 -0.29 -23.45
CA ASP A 55 15.34 1.04 -23.27
C ASP A 55 16.63 1.27 -24.08
N GLU A 56 17.21 2.47 -23.96
CA GLU A 56 18.45 2.86 -24.64
C GLU A 56 19.68 2.02 -24.24
N ASN A 57 19.61 1.27 -23.13
CA ASN A 57 20.69 0.43 -22.61
C ASN A 57 20.49 -1.06 -22.96
N ASP A 58 19.59 -1.37 -23.89
CA ASP A 58 19.24 -2.74 -24.30
C ASP A 58 18.75 -3.59 -23.10
N ARG A 59 17.88 -2.99 -22.29
CA ARG A 59 17.22 -3.65 -21.16
C ARG A 59 15.71 -3.64 -21.35
N THR A 60 15.10 -4.80 -21.14
CA THR A 60 13.64 -4.91 -21.13
C THR A 60 13.08 -4.27 -19.86
N MET A 61 12.30 -3.22 -20.07
CA MET A 61 11.57 -2.47 -19.06
C MET A 61 10.14 -2.94 -18.99
N VAL A 62 9.63 -3.19 -17.78
CA VAL A 62 8.25 -3.65 -17.57
C VAL A 62 7.55 -2.87 -16.47
N PRO A 63 6.22 -2.69 -16.58
CA PRO A 63 5.42 -2.23 -15.45
C PRO A 63 5.49 -3.31 -14.37
N VAL A 64 6.23 -3.01 -13.30
CA VAL A 64 6.77 -4.03 -12.38
C VAL A 64 5.71 -4.89 -11.71
N ARG A 65 4.53 -4.31 -11.47
CA ARG A 65 3.42 -4.94 -10.76
C ARG A 65 3.05 -6.29 -11.36
N PHE A 66 2.82 -6.34 -12.67
CA PHE A 66 2.37 -7.55 -13.35
C PHE A 66 3.37 -8.72 -13.22
N VAL A 67 4.66 -8.41 -13.28
CA VAL A 67 5.72 -9.42 -13.20
C VAL A 67 5.95 -9.86 -11.75
N ALA A 68 6.07 -8.92 -10.82
CA ALA A 68 6.29 -9.21 -9.40
C ALA A 68 5.12 -9.98 -8.76
N GLU A 69 3.89 -9.56 -9.00
CA GLU A 69 2.69 -10.21 -8.45
C GLU A 69 2.49 -11.62 -9.02
N SER A 70 2.89 -11.87 -10.27
CA SER A 70 2.85 -13.22 -10.85
C SER A 70 3.80 -14.21 -10.13
N MET A 71 4.77 -13.70 -9.37
CA MET A 71 5.68 -14.48 -8.51
C MET A 71 5.25 -14.50 -7.04
N GLY A 72 4.11 -13.86 -6.71
CA GLY A 72 3.57 -13.76 -5.35
C GLY A 72 4.12 -12.58 -4.52
N ALA A 73 4.87 -11.67 -5.14
CA ALA A 73 5.39 -10.48 -4.46
C ALA A 73 4.35 -9.34 -4.46
N SER A 74 4.31 -8.52 -3.40
CA SER A 74 3.55 -7.26 -3.40
C SER A 74 4.38 -6.11 -3.97
N VAL A 75 3.72 -5.11 -4.54
CA VAL A 75 4.35 -3.90 -5.07
C VAL A 75 3.68 -2.64 -4.53
N ASP A 76 4.40 -1.89 -3.71
CA ASP A 76 4.00 -0.61 -3.15
C ASP A 76 4.69 0.55 -3.88
N TRP A 77 3.98 1.67 -4.01
CA TRP A 77 4.51 2.93 -4.53
C TRP A 77 4.46 4.00 -3.44
N MET A 78 5.60 4.64 -3.18
CA MET A 78 5.71 5.78 -2.26
C MET A 78 5.78 7.08 -3.07
N PRO A 79 4.69 7.84 -3.22
CA PRO A 79 4.65 9.00 -4.10
C PRO A 79 5.61 10.12 -3.68
N ASN A 80 5.76 10.36 -2.38
CA ASN A 80 6.58 11.45 -1.84
C ASN A 80 8.08 11.24 -2.07
N THR A 81 8.53 9.99 -1.96
CA THR A 81 9.95 9.62 -2.06
C THR A 81 10.28 9.01 -3.42
N GLN A 82 9.26 8.73 -4.24
CA GLN A 82 9.32 8.08 -5.54
C GLN A 82 9.94 6.68 -5.49
N TYR A 83 9.72 5.96 -4.40
CA TYR A 83 10.16 4.57 -4.27
C TYR A 83 9.10 3.60 -4.76
N VAL A 84 9.54 2.63 -5.55
CA VAL A 84 8.82 1.37 -5.72
C VAL A 84 9.41 0.34 -4.77
N ILE A 85 8.57 -0.30 -3.99
CA ILE A 85 8.94 -1.29 -2.98
C ILE A 85 8.28 -2.61 -3.38
N ILE A 86 9.08 -3.66 -3.50
CA ILE A 86 8.64 -4.99 -3.92
C ILE A 86 8.97 -5.96 -2.79
N LYS A 87 7.96 -6.64 -2.26
CA LYS A 87 8.15 -7.54 -1.11
C LYS A 87 7.67 -8.95 -1.43
N LEU A 88 8.51 -9.92 -1.14
CA LEU A 88 8.19 -11.35 -1.10
C LEU A 88 8.81 -11.89 0.21
N PRO A 89 8.27 -12.92 0.88
CA PRO A 89 8.88 -13.44 2.10
C PRO A 89 10.40 -13.69 1.94
N GLY A 90 11.20 -13.00 2.76
CA GLY A 90 12.67 -13.04 2.72
C GLY A 90 13.35 -12.13 1.66
N ARG A 91 12.58 -11.31 0.93
CA ARG A 91 13.07 -10.45 -0.16
C ARG A 91 12.35 -9.10 -0.16
N ASP A 92 13.08 -8.02 0.12
CA ASP A 92 12.64 -6.62 0.06
C ASP A 92 13.50 -5.88 -0.98
N ILE A 93 12.91 -5.50 -2.10
CA ILE A 93 13.57 -4.73 -3.15
C ILE A 93 12.98 -3.33 -3.16
N ARG A 94 13.82 -2.31 -2.97
CA ARG A 94 13.40 -0.90 -3.06
C ARG A 94 14.20 -0.19 -4.12
N MET A 95 13.52 0.56 -4.96
CA MET A 95 14.16 1.32 -6.02
C MET A 95 13.53 2.69 -6.12
N ARG A 96 14.33 3.72 -6.34
CA ARG A 96 13.84 5.07 -6.55
C ARG A 96 13.79 5.37 -8.04
N VAL A 97 12.67 5.92 -8.51
CA VAL A 97 12.53 6.33 -9.91
C VAL A 97 13.60 7.37 -10.26
N GLY A 98 14.23 7.21 -11.42
CA GLY A 98 15.30 8.06 -11.91
C GLY A 98 16.70 7.66 -11.45
N GLU A 99 16.82 6.74 -10.49
CA GLU A 99 18.12 6.28 -9.97
C GLU A 99 18.51 4.92 -10.56
N ASN A 100 19.83 4.70 -10.71
CA ASN A 100 20.44 3.44 -11.13
C ASN A 100 20.91 2.60 -9.93
N LYS A 101 20.24 2.78 -8.78
CA LYS A 101 20.57 2.15 -7.51
C LYS A 101 19.28 1.63 -6.87
N ALA A 102 19.38 0.45 -6.27
CA ALA A 102 18.33 -0.21 -5.51
C ALA A 102 18.87 -0.69 -4.17
N THR A 103 17.98 -1.06 -3.26
CA THR A 103 18.33 -1.84 -2.06
C THR A 103 17.62 -3.19 -2.10
N VAL A 104 18.35 -4.28 -1.92
CA VAL A 104 17.81 -5.64 -1.78
C VAL A 104 18.12 -6.11 -0.36
N ASN A 105 17.08 -6.36 0.44
CA ASN A 105 17.20 -6.72 1.86
C ASN A 105 18.10 -5.74 2.64
N GLY A 106 17.97 -4.44 2.35
CA GLY A 106 18.77 -3.38 2.97
C GLY A 106 20.18 -3.20 2.40
N ILE A 107 20.64 -4.08 1.51
CA ILE A 107 21.95 -3.97 0.85
C ILE A 107 21.80 -3.22 -0.46
N SER A 108 22.62 -2.19 -0.64
CA SER A 108 22.68 -1.40 -1.87
C SER A 108 23.20 -2.22 -3.06
N VAL A 109 22.49 -2.19 -4.19
CA VAL A 109 22.86 -2.85 -5.45
C VAL A 109 22.70 -1.87 -6.62
N MET A 110 23.63 -1.88 -7.57
CA MET A 110 23.55 -1.05 -8.78
C MET A 110 22.65 -1.72 -9.83
N LEU A 111 21.92 -0.91 -10.58
CA LEU A 111 21.09 -1.33 -11.70
C LEU A 111 21.84 -1.05 -13.00
N ASP A 112 21.71 -1.96 -13.98
CA ASP A 112 22.22 -1.75 -15.34
C ASP A 112 21.53 -0.60 -16.07
N THR A 113 20.29 -0.28 -15.68
CA THR A 113 19.56 0.88 -16.15
C THR A 113 18.64 1.41 -15.05
N LYS A 114 18.28 2.70 -15.13
CA LYS A 114 17.44 3.37 -14.13
C LYS A 114 15.98 2.92 -14.23
N SER A 115 15.29 2.92 -13.10
CA SER A 115 13.82 2.80 -13.11
C SER A 115 13.22 4.09 -13.63
N VAL A 116 12.15 4.01 -14.44
CA VAL A 116 11.51 5.19 -15.05
C VAL A 116 10.01 5.20 -14.77
N MET A 117 9.40 6.38 -14.81
CA MET A 117 7.96 6.52 -14.75
C MET A 117 7.45 7.10 -16.07
N THR A 118 6.45 6.45 -16.67
CA THR A 118 5.87 6.88 -17.94
C THR A 118 4.37 6.56 -17.90
N ASN A 119 3.53 7.52 -18.24
CA ASN A 119 2.06 7.39 -18.21
C ASN A 119 1.54 6.79 -16.88
N ASP A 120 1.99 7.34 -15.75
CA ASP A 120 1.63 6.90 -14.39
C ASP A 120 1.91 5.42 -14.09
N ARG A 121 2.90 4.85 -14.78
CA ARG A 121 3.37 3.48 -14.56
C ARG A 121 4.87 3.50 -14.31
N THR A 122 5.26 2.79 -13.25
CA THR A 122 6.69 2.62 -12.92
C THR A 122 7.23 1.41 -13.66
N TYR A 123 8.21 1.67 -14.51
CA TYR A 123 8.94 0.70 -15.29
C TYR A 123 10.28 0.41 -14.66
N VAL A 124 10.60 -0.88 -14.61
CA VAL A 124 11.80 -1.39 -13.95
C VAL A 124 12.53 -2.36 -14.88
N PRO A 125 13.84 -2.58 -14.68
CA PRO A 125 14.54 -3.65 -15.38
C PRO A 125 13.97 -5.01 -14.97
N LEU A 126 13.29 -5.69 -15.90
CA LEU A 126 12.58 -6.95 -15.62
C LEU A 126 13.50 -7.99 -14.97
N ARG A 127 14.69 -8.16 -15.54
CA ARG A 127 15.68 -9.16 -15.12
C ARG A 127 16.08 -8.93 -13.66
N PHE A 128 16.44 -7.70 -13.32
CA PHE A 128 16.89 -7.34 -11.98
C PHE A 128 15.84 -7.74 -10.93
N VAL A 129 14.59 -7.34 -11.15
CA VAL A 129 13.50 -7.66 -10.21
C VAL A 129 13.26 -9.17 -10.14
N SER A 130 13.15 -9.84 -11.29
CA SER A 130 12.82 -11.27 -11.35
C SER A 130 13.90 -12.14 -10.69
N GLU A 131 15.17 -11.87 -10.96
CA GLU A 131 16.30 -12.62 -10.38
C GLU A 131 16.42 -12.36 -8.87
N ASN A 132 16.23 -11.12 -8.42
CA ASN A 132 16.20 -10.81 -6.99
C ASN A 132 14.97 -11.35 -6.27
N LEU A 133 13.90 -11.73 -6.99
CA LEU A 133 12.77 -12.51 -6.48
C LEU A 133 13.00 -14.03 -6.52
N GLY A 134 14.08 -14.48 -7.15
CA GLY A 134 14.47 -15.89 -7.21
C GLY A 134 14.03 -16.64 -8.47
N ALA A 135 13.70 -15.92 -9.54
CA ALA A 135 13.40 -16.50 -10.85
C ALA A 135 14.62 -16.49 -11.79
N ASP A 136 14.65 -17.43 -12.73
CA ASP A 136 15.61 -17.43 -13.84
C ASP A 136 15.03 -16.67 -15.04
N VAL A 137 15.82 -15.81 -15.68
CA VAL A 137 15.38 -15.00 -16.83
C VAL A 137 16.22 -15.28 -18.07
N LYS A 138 15.56 -15.61 -19.19
CA LYS A 138 16.18 -15.81 -20.50
C LYS A 138 15.49 -14.99 -21.57
N TRP A 139 16.28 -14.51 -22.53
CA TRP A 139 15.76 -13.91 -23.74
C TRP A 139 15.56 -14.98 -24.81
N ASP A 140 14.41 -14.96 -25.47
CA ASP A 140 14.07 -15.78 -26.63
C ASP A 140 13.97 -14.87 -27.86
N ALA A 141 15.08 -14.75 -28.58
CA ALA A 141 15.20 -13.88 -29.74
C ALA A 141 14.29 -14.32 -30.91
N ALA A 142 13.97 -15.62 -31.01
CA ALA A 142 13.13 -16.13 -32.10
C ALA A 142 11.67 -15.69 -31.95
N ASN A 143 11.22 -15.48 -30.71
CA ASN A 143 9.83 -15.11 -30.39
C ASN A 143 9.71 -13.68 -29.84
N ASN A 144 10.79 -12.89 -29.86
CA ASN A 144 10.87 -11.56 -29.25
C ASN A 144 10.31 -11.53 -27.82
N ALA A 145 10.76 -12.48 -27.00
CA ALA A 145 10.13 -12.77 -25.72
C ALA A 145 11.11 -12.92 -24.56
N VAL A 146 10.74 -12.43 -23.39
CA VAL A 146 11.42 -12.72 -22.13
C VAL A 146 10.77 -13.93 -21.47
N LYS A 147 11.53 -15.00 -21.24
CA LYS A 147 11.09 -16.20 -20.51
C LYS A 147 11.58 -16.15 -19.07
N ILE A 148 10.65 -16.13 -18.14
CA ILE A 148 10.87 -16.20 -16.70
C ILE A 148 10.49 -17.60 -16.23
N THR A 149 11.43 -18.31 -15.60
CA THR A 149 11.19 -19.60 -14.95
C THR A 149 11.25 -19.41 -13.45
N TYR A 150 10.15 -19.68 -12.77
CA TYR A 150 10.03 -19.51 -11.33
C TYR A 150 9.45 -20.77 -10.71
N LYS A 151 10.26 -21.45 -9.90
CA LYS A 151 9.84 -22.67 -9.17
C LYS A 151 9.44 -22.28 -7.77
N ASN A 152 8.13 -22.17 -7.51
CA ASN A 152 7.64 -22.10 -6.16
C ASN A 152 7.82 -23.48 -5.51
N THR A 153 8.74 -23.60 -4.54
CA THR A 153 9.13 -24.89 -3.94
C THR A 153 8.09 -25.48 -2.97
N THR A 154 6.83 -25.06 -3.03
CA THR A 154 5.69 -25.74 -2.40
C THR A 154 5.11 -26.80 -3.35
N ASN A 155 5.74 -27.98 -3.40
CA ASN A 155 5.39 -29.04 -4.37
C ASN A 155 4.00 -29.66 -4.11
N ASN A 156 3.12 -29.61 -5.12
CA ASN A 156 2.43 -30.78 -5.68
C ASN A 156 1.84 -30.41 -7.05
N GLY A 157 2.09 -31.24 -8.07
CA GLY A 157 1.75 -31.01 -9.48
C GLY A 157 0.25 -30.98 -9.79
N GLY A 158 -0.42 -29.91 -9.37
CA GLY A 158 -1.75 -29.51 -9.83
C GLY A 158 -1.63 -28.35 -10.81
N THR A 159 -2.45 -28.37 -11.87
CA THR A 159 -2.59 -27.29 -12.86
C THR A 159 -2.61 -25.92 -12.19
N PHE A 160 -1.73 -25.01 -12.63
CA PHE A 160 -1.83 -23.59 -12.31
C PHE A 160 -3.17 -23.09 -12.87
N THR A 161 -4.19 -23.07 -12.03
CA THR A 161 -5.31 -22.13 -12.17
C THR A 161 -4.73 -20.77 -11.81
N PRO A 162 -4.80 -19.76 -12.69
CA PRO A 162 -4.41 -18.42 -12.29
C PRO A 162 -5.15 -18.07 -10.99
N PRO A 163 -4.50 -17.37 -10.04
CA PRO A 163 -5.20 -16.85 -8.87
C PRO A 163 -6.49 -16.17 -9.35
N PRO A 164 -7.61 -16.23 -8.58
CA PRO A 164 -8.77 -15.40 -8.86
C PRO A 164 -8.25 -14.00 -9.20
N GLN A 165 -8.64 -13.49 -10.37
CA GLN A 165 -8.31 -12.15 -10.81
C GLN A 165 -8.54 -11.21 -9.62
N ASP A 166 -7.47 -10.61 -9.12
CA ASP A 166 -7.45 -9.61 -8.04
C ASP A 166 -7.61 -10.18 -6.60
N LEU A 167 -6.51 -10.68 -5.99
CA LEU A 167 -6.46 -11.00 -4.54
C LEU A 167 -6.86 -9.80 -3.66
N ASP A 168 -6.75 -8.58 -4.18
CA ASP A 168 -7.19 -7.34 -3.54
C ASP A 168 -8.73 -7.22 -3.44
N LYS A 169 -9.49 -7.98 -4.23
CA LYS A 169 -10.96 -8.04 -4.19
C LYS A 169 -11.50 -9.30 -3.54
N VAL A 170 -10.65 -10.30 -3.31
CA VAL A 170 -11.07 -11.52 -2.63
C VAL A 170 -11.37 -11.19 -1.18
N HIS A 171 -12.58 -11.53 -0.76
CA HIS A 171 -13.01 -11.35 0.61
C HIS A 171 -12.15 -12.21 1.54
N ILE A 172 -11.73 -11.66 2.67
CA ILE A 172 -10.72 -12.26 3.56
C ILE A 172 -11.13 -13.66 4.04
N THR A 173 -12.44 -13.87 4.23
CA THR A 173 -13.02 -15.14 4.70
C THR A 173 -13.07 -16.24 3.64
N ASP A 174 -12.93 -15.88 2.36
CA ASP A 174 -12.96 -16.83 1.24
C ASP A 174 -11.56 -17.37 0.93
N LEU A 175 -10.53 -16.84 1.60
CA LEU A 175 -9.16 -17.30 1.47
C LEU A 175 -9.02 -18.68 2.11
N LYS A 176 -8.52 -19.64 1.33
CA LYS A 176 -8.12 -20.96 1.83
C LYS A 176 -6.79 -20.83 2.57
N LEU A 177 -6.85 -20.35 3.80
CA LEU A 177 -5.71 -20.24 4.68
C LEU A 177 -5.32 -21.65 5.16
N THR A 178 -4.07 -22.02 4.92
CA THR A 178 -3.50 -23.31 5.38
C THR A 178 -2.41 -23.00 6.39
N ASP A 179 -1.20 -22.67 5.94
CA ASP A 179 -0.06 -22.47 6.85
C ASP A 179 0.32 -21.00 7.06
N THR A 180 -0.21 -20.09 6.21
CA THR A 180 0.09 -18.67 6.28
C THR A 180 -1.14 -17.80 6.09
N ASP A 181 -1.09 -16.62 6.68
CA ASP A 181 -2.06 -15.56 6.46
C ASP A 181 -1.89 -14.93 5.05
N PRO A 182 -2.75 -13.98 4.66
CA PRO A 182 -2.68 -13.30 3.35
C PRO A 182 -1.39 -12.50 3.11
N TRP A 183 -0.61 -12.25 4.17
CA TRP A 183 0.64 -11.49 4.16
C TRP A 183 1.88 -12.39 4.31
N GLY A 184 1.70 -13.72 4.37
CA GLY A 184 2.77 -14.70 4.48
C GLY A 184 3.27 -14.92 5.90
N ARG A 185 2.60 -14.39 6.94
CA ARG A 185 2.89 -14.70 8.34
C ARG A 185 2.37 -16.09 8.66
N LYS A 186 3.10 -16.84 9.48
CA LYS A 186 2.73 -18.21 9.82
C LYS A 186 1.50 -18.23 10.73
N ILE A 187 0.56 -19.11 10.39
CA ILE A 187 -0.60 -19.41 11.22
C ILE A 187 -0.20 -20.49 12.22
N ARG A 188 -0.51 -20.30 13.50
CA ARG A 188 -0.38 -21.34 14.51
C ARG A 188 -1.61 -22.25 14.50
N HIS A 189 -1.38 -23.56 14.54
CA HIS A 189 -2.45 -24.58 14.65
C HIS A 189 -2.48 -25.29 16.01
N THR A 190 -1.48 -25.04 16.85
CA THR A 190 -1.34 -25.61 18.19
C THR A 190 -1.09 -24.50 19.20
N ASN A 191 -1.30 -24.77 20.49
CA ASN A 191 -1.18 -23.78 21.56
C ASN A 191 -2.04 -22.52 21.29
N LEU A 192 -3.29 -22.77 20.86
CA LEU A 192 -4.24 -21.73 20.49
C LEU A 192 -4.76 -20.97 21.73
N PRO A 193 -5.14 -19.69 21.57
CA PRO A 193 -5.79 -18.94 22.63
C PRO A 193 -7.18 -19.52 22.89
N LYS A 194 -7.69 -19.34 24.11
CA LYS A 194 -8.99 -19.92 24.51
C LYS A 194 -10.15 -19.53 23.59
N ASN A 195 -10.08 -18.35 23.00
CA ASN A 195 -11.08 -17.76 22.11
C ASN A 195 -10.66 -17.83 20.62
N ALA A 196 -9.82 -18.78 20.22
CA ALA A 196 -9.32 -18.88 18.84
C ALA A 196 -10.42 -18.91 17.76
N SER A 197 -11.59 -19.49 18.06
CA SER A 197 -12.72 -19.58 17.13
C SER A 197 -13.36 -18.24 16.79
N ASP A 198 -13.11 -17.19 17.58
CA ASP A 198 -13.64 -15.85 17.32
C ASP A 198 -12.84 -15.13 16.21
N TYR A 199 -11.66 -15.65 15.85
CA TYR A 199 -10.76 -15.07 14.85
C TYR A 199 -10.71 -15.92 13.58
N LEU A 200 -10.40 -15.28 12.45
CA LEU A 200 -10.28 -15.97 11.17
C LEU A 200 -9.07 -16.92 11.13
N TYR A 201 -7.98 -16.50 11.74
CA TYR A 201 -6.75 -17.26 11.90
C TYR A 201 -5.97 -16.69 13.09
N ILE A 202 -5.01 -17.46 13.57
CA ILE A 202 -4.20 -17.09 14.72
C ILE A 202 -2.73 -17.16 14.33
N LEU A 203 -1.96 -16.11 14.60
CA LEU A 203 -0.58 -16.00 14.13
C LEU A 203 0.42 -16.59 15.13
N GLU A 204 1.50 -17.18 14.60
CA GLU A 204 2.55 -17.79 15.42
C GLU A 204 3.35 -16.74 16.20
N ASP A 205 3.56 -15.56 15.63
CA ASP A 205 4.36 -14.45 16.17
C ASP A 205 3.58 -13.52 17.10
N VAL A 206 2.27 -13.72 17.28
CA VAL A 206 1.43 -12.91 18.17
C VAL A 206 1.05 -13.71 19.42
N PRO A 207 1.36 -13.28 20.65
CA PRO A 207 1.15 -14.10 21.85
C PRO A 207 -0.32 -14.36 22.18
N ASN A 208 -0.63 -15.49 22.83
CA ASN A 208 -2.00 -15.88 23.23
C ASN A 208 -2.72 -14.80 24.05
N TRP A 209 -2.02 -14.17 25.00
CA TRP A 209 -2.63 -13.18 25.89
C TRP A 209 -3.24 -12.00 25.12
N MET A 210 -2.68 -11.64 23.96
CA MET A 210 -3.16 -10.53 23.16
C MET A 210 -4.52 -10.83 22.50
N TYR A 211 -4.74 -12.09 22.11
CA TYR A 211 -6.03 -12.58 21.63
C TYR A 211 -7.02 -12.78 22.78
N GLU A 212 -6.54 -13.19 23.96
CA GLU A 212 -7.40 -13.46 25.12
C GLU A 212 -7.83 -12.20 25.88
N GLU A 213 -7.13 -11.07 25.69
CA GLU A 213 -7.44 -9.83 26.39
C GLU A 213 -8.84 -9.32 26.00
N PRO A 214 -9.69 -8.93 26.96
CA PRO A 214 -11.03 -8.44 26.66
C PRO A 214 -11.02 -7.22 25.73
N TYR A 215 -11.98 -7.16 24.82
CA TYR A 215 -12.26 -5.97 24.02
C TYR A 215 -13.17 -5.05 24.81
N ARG A 216 -12.69 -3.84 25.09
CA ARG A 216 -13.40 -2.89 25.93
C ARG A 216 -14.31 -2.05 25.06
N VAL A 217 -15.60 -2.04 25.40
CA VAL A 217 -16.58 -1.09 24.85
C VAL A 217 -17.31 -0.46 26.03
N SER A 218 -17.48 0.86 25.99
CA SER A 218 -18.07 1.63 27.08
C SER A 218 -19.47 1.12 27.46
N GLY A 219 -19.65 0.81 28.75
CA GLY A 219 -20.96 0.58 29.39
C GLY A 219 -21.76 -0.66 29.00
N HIS A 220 -21.26 -1.53 28.12
CA HIS A 220 -22.02 -2.64 27.51
C HIS A 220 -21.22 -3.96 27.49
N GLN A 221 -21.86 -5.06 27.07
CA GLN A 221 -21.18 -6.34 26.89
C GLN A 221 -19.96 -6.14 25.96
N ALA A 222 -18.79 -6.65 26.38
CA ALA A 222 -17.55 -6.55 25.61
C ALA A 222 -17.80 -6.90 24.14
N ALA A 223 -17.38 -6.03 23.22
CA ALA A 223 -17.32 -6.40 21.82
C ALA A 223 -16.41 -7.62 21.67
N LYS A 224 -16.51 -8.31 20.54
CA LYS A 224 -15.56 -9.39 20.25
C LYS A 224 -15.39 -9.55 18.75
N PRO A 225 -14.21 -10.05 18.33
CA PRO A 225 -14.02 -10.59 17.01
C PRO A 225 -15.15 -11.59 16.69
N ASN A 226 -15.69 -11.46 15.49
CA ASN A 226 -16.69 -12.38 14.99
C ASN A 226 -16.51 -12.53 13.49
N VAL A 227 -16.02 -13.72 13.09
CA VAL A 227 -15.77 -14.06 11.69
C VAL A 227 -17.01 -13.88 10.82
N ASP A 228 -18.21 -14.15 11.35
CA ASP A 228 -19.45 -14.01 10.60
C ASP A 228 -19.81 -12.55 10.33
N THR A 229 -19.45 -11.62 11.23
CA THR A 229 -19.62 -10.19 10.98
C THR A 229 -18.79 -9.74 9.79
N PHE A 230 -17.58 -10.26 9.63
CA PHE A 230 -16.75 -9.91 8.48
C PHE A 230 -17.33 -10.40 7.16
N LYS A 231 -17.96 -11.59 7.13
CA LYS A 231 -18.64 -12.11 5.93
C LYS A 231 -19.77 -11.21 5.42
N MET A 232 -20.31 -10.33 6.27
CA MET A 232 -21.45 -9.48 5.92
C MET A 232 -21.05 -8.21 5.16
N PHE A 233 -19.76 -7.88 5.07
CA PHE A 233 -19.33 -6.63 4.42
C PHE A 233 -18.17 -6.82 3.44
N ASP A 234 -18.43 -6.58 2.15
CA ASP A 234 -17.48 -6.73 1.04
C ASP A 234 -16.17 -5.95 1.20
N GLN A 235 -16.17 -4.93 2.08
CA GLN A 235 -15.00 -4.13 2.40
C GLN A 235 -13.90 -4.89 3.14
N PHE A 236 -14.15 -6.08 3.69
CA PHE A 236 -13.14 -6.93 4.33
C PHE A 236 -12.36 -7.76 3.31
N ASN A 237 -11.69 -7.06 2.41
CA ASN A 237 -10.75 -7.64 1.44
C ASN A 237 -9.31 -7.22 1.77
N LYS A 238 -8.34 -7.93 1.19
CA LYS A 238 -6.92 -7.72 1.46
C LYS A 238 -6.47 -6.27 1.23
N LYS A 239 -6.98 -5.62 0.18
CA LYS A 239 -6.63 -4.24 -0.17
C LYS A 239 -7.06 -3.26 0.91
N ASN A 240 -8.31 -3.30 1.34
CA ASN A 240 -8.80 -2.37 2.35
C ASN A 240 -8.12 -2.59 3.70
N ILE A 241 -7.90 -3.86 4.09
CA ILE A 241 -7.18 -4.18 5.32
C ILE A 241 -5.73 -3.65 5.27
N ASN A 242 -5.06 -3.74 4.12
CA ASN A 242 -3.76 -3.10 3.89
C ASN A 242 -3.82 -1.59 4.07
N THR A 243 -4.81 -0.94 3.46
CA THR A 243 -4.94 0.51 3.55
C THR A 243 -5.17 0.96 5.00
N TRP A 244 -6.05 0.28 5.74
CA TRP A 244 -6.27 0.56 7.16
C TRP A 244 -4.99 0.35 7.97
N ALA A 245 -4.30 -0.78 7.77
CA ALA A 245 -3.08 -1.08 8.49
C ALA A 245 -1.97 -0.03 8.23
N GLN A 246 -1.80 0.39 6.98
CA GLN A 246 -0.85 1.45 6.61
C GLN A 246 -1.21 2.80 7.22
N LYS A 247 -2.50 3.13 7.27
CA LYS A 247 -2.99 4.39 7.88
C LYS A 247 -2.77 4.40 9.39
N ILE A 248 -3.06 3.29 10.07
CA ILE A 248 -2.77 3.11 11.50
C ILE A 248 -1.27 3.23 11.76
N GLN A 249 -0.43 2.56 10.96
CA GLN A 249 1.03 2.66 11.07
C GLN A 249 1.50 4.11 10.93
N ALA A 250 1.11 4.79 9.84
CA ALA A 250 1.50 6.17 9.58
C ALA A 250 1.05 7.12 10.69
N HIS A 251 -0.14 6.89 11.24
CA HIS A 251 -0.68 7.67 12.35
C HIS A 251 0.19 7.55 13.60
N PHE A 252 0.49 6.33 14.05
CA PHE A 252 1.30 6.12 15.24
C PHE A 252 2.78 6.44 15.02
N ASP A 253 3.31 6.28 13.81
CA ASP A 253 4.68 6.73 13.48
C ASP A 253 4.82 8.24 13.73
N LEU A 254 3.80 9.03 13.41
CA LEU A 254 3.79 10.48 13.64
C LEU A 254 3.59 10.85 15.11
N LEU A 255 2.69 10.16 15.82
CA LEU A 255 2.33 10.52 17.19
C LEU A 255 3.28 9.96 18.25
N LEU A 256 3.89 8.79 18.01
CA LEU A 256 4.82 8.15 18.94
C LEU A 256 6.27 8.57 18.71
N ASN A 257 6.57 9.35 17.67
CA ASN A 257 7.92 9.85 17.37
C ASN A 257 7.92 11.37 17.21
N VAL A 258 7.52 12.07 18.27
CA VAL A 258 7.51 13.54 18.33
C VAL A 258 8.76 14.05 19.05
N ASP A 259 9.33 15.13 18.54
CA ASP A 259 10.41 15.88 19.18
C ASP A 259 10.08 17.37 19.07
N TYR A 260 9.78 18.00 20.22
CA TYR A 260 9.41 19.42 20.28
C TYR A 260 10.41 20.36 19.60
N GLN A 261 11.70 19.98 19.50
CA GLN A 261 12.74 20.78 18.84
C GLN A 261 12.78 20.58 17.32
N ASN A 262 12.38 19.40 16.84
CA ASN A 262 12.60 18.95 15.46
C ASN A 262 11.30 18.58 14.73
N MET A 263 10.17 19.11 15.19
CA MET A 263 8.86 18.82 14.64
C MET A 263 8.68 19.50 13.27
N PRO A 264 8.44 18.74 12.17
CA PRO A 264 8.27 19.33 10.84
C PRO A 264 7.08 20.29 10.76
N ASP A 265 7.18 21.34 9.93
CA ASP A 265 6.10 22.32 9.74
C ASP A 265 4.82 21.69 9.16
N ASP A 266 4.97 20.60 8.39
CA ASP A 266 3.87 19.86 7.79
C ASP A 266 3.33 18.72 8.67
N TRP A 267 3.81 18.58 9.92
CA TRP A 267 3.42 17.48 10.80
C TRP A 267 1.90 17.45 11.06
N VAL A 268 1.29 18.62 11.29
CA VAL A 268 -0.16 18.73 11.51
C VAL A 268 -0.93 18.21 10.30
N GLN A 269 -0.51 18.61 9.10
CA GLN A 269 -1.11 18.13 7.86
C GLN A 269 -0.99 16.61 7.74
N LYS A 270 0.20 16.07 7.96
CA LYS A 270 0.47 14.62 7.89
C LYS A 270 -0.39 13.81 8.85
N VAL A 271 -0.58 14.28 10.09
CA VAL A 271 -1.44 13.61 11.06
C VAL A 271 -2.90 13.69 10.62
N CYS A 272 -3.37 14.87 10.20
CA CYS A 272 -4.72 15.02 9.66
C CYS A 272 -5.00 14.07 8.48
N ASP A 273 -4.04 13.89 7.56
CA ASP A 273 -4.18 13.03 6.38
C ASP A 273 -4.32 11.53 6.70
N THR A 274 -4.14 11.15 7.97
CA THR A 274 -4.43 9.78 8.45
C THR A 274 -5.92 9.57 8.74
N TYR A 275 -6.65 10.63 9.11
CA TYR A 275 -8.05 10.60 9.52
C TYR A 275 -9.04 10.78 8.37
N ALA A 276 -10.26 10.29 8.58
CA ALA A 276 -11.38 10.51 7.69
C ALA A 276 -11.77 11.99 7.73
N GLY A 277 -11.99 12.60 6.56
CA GLY A 277 -12.23 14.04 6.44
C GLY A 277 -10.97 14.91 6.57
N GLY A 278 -9.80 14.30 6.78
CA GLY A 278 -8.50 14.95 6.67
C GLY A 278 -8.34 16.22 7.53
N TYR A 279 -7.66 17.20 6.96
CA TYR A 279 -7.34 18.47 7.63
C TYR A 279 -8.56 19.26 8.08
N GLU A 280 -9.61 19.30 7.27
CA GLU A 280 -10.83 20.07 7.57
C GLU A 280 -11.52 19.58 8.84
N SER A 281 -11.41 18.28 9.12
CA SER A 281 -12.06 17.66 10.28
C SER A 281 -11.18 17.67 11.53
N MET A 282 -9.86 17.58 11.39
CA MET A 282 -8.93 17.31 12.51
C MET A 282 -7.95 18.43 12.84
N SER A 283 -7.82 19.46 12.00
CA SER A 283 -6.76 20.48 12.15
C SER A 283 -6.80 21.19 13.49
N TYR A 284 -7.99 21.45 14.05
CA TYR A 284 -8.10 22.12 15.35
C TYR A 284 -7.47 21.29 16.48
N GLN A 285 -7.83 20.00 16.55
CA GLN A 285 -7.42 19.05 17.58
C GLN A 285 -5.94 18.71 17.44
N VAL A 286 -5.49 18.47 16.20
CA VAL A 286 -4.09 18.15 15.88
C VAL A 286 -3.19 19.36 16.16
N THR A 287 -3.62 20.57 15.81
CA THR A 287 -2.87 21.80 16.13
C THR A 287 -2.79 22.02 17.64
N LYS A 288 -3.89 21.79 18.37
CA LYS A 288 -3.92 21.89 19.83
C LYS A 288 -2.90 20.95 20.47
N TYR A 289 -2.79 19.71 19.99
CA TYR A 289 -1.76 18.78 20.46
C TYR A 289 -0.35 19.21 20.06
N ALA A 290 -0.13 19.65 18.82
CA ALA A 290 1.19 20.10 18.37
C ALA A 290 1.70 21.27 19.23
N ASN A 291 0.81 22.20 19.60
CA ASN A 291 1.12 23.28 20.52
C ASN A 291 1.43 22.74 21.93
N TRP A 292 0.65 21.78 22.42
CA TRP A 292 0.92 21.13 23.70
C TRP A 292 2.30 20.47 23.77
N VAL A 293 2.71 19.77 22.70
CA VAL A 293 4.05 19.16 22.57
C VAL A 293 5.14 20.22 22.67
N LYS A 294 4.99 21.35 21.97
CA LYS A 294 5.96 22.46 21.99
C LYS A 294 6.01 23.16 23.35
N GLU A 295 4.86 23.49 23.92
CA GLU A 295 4.76 24.22 25.20
C GLU A 295 5.31 23.42 26.38
N ASN A 296 5.18 22.09 26.34
CA ASN A 296 5.62 21.19 27.41
C ASN A 296 6.91 20.43 27.06
N GLU A 297 7.61 20.82 26.00
CA GLU A 297 8.89 20.24 25.58
C GLU A 297 8.85 18.71 25.46
N ILE A 298 7.81 18.16 24.86
CA ILE A 298 7.60 16.70 24.82
C ILE A 298 8.48 16.06 23.74
N LYS A 299 9.17 14.98 24.12
CA LYS A 299 9.87 14.09 23.20
C LYS A 299 9.50 12.65 23.49
N ILE A 300 9.07 11.93 22.46
CA ILE A 300 8.60 10.54 22.53
C ILE A 300 9.27 9.75 21.41
N GLU A 301 9.63 8.51 21.70
CA GLU A 301 10.05 7.52 20.73
C GLU A 301 9.15 6.29 20.86
N GLY A 302 8.71 5.70 19.76
CA GLY A 302 7.84 4.54 19.84
C GLY A 302 7.48 3.92 18.51
N SER A 303 6.67 2.88 18.61
CA SER A 303 6.26 2.03 17.50
C SER A 303 4.89 1.42 17.77
N VAL A 304 4.18 1.09 16.70
CA VAL A 304 2.98 0.27 16.73
C VAL A 304 3.24 -1.04 15.98
N GLN A 305 2.74 -2.13 16.53
CA GLN A 305 2.58 -3.41 15.87
C GLN A 305 1.10 -3.52 15.48
N VAL A 306 0.83 -3.28 14.20
CA VAL A 306 -0.50 -3.31 13.63
C VAL A 306 -0.93 -4.75 13.41
N GLU A 307 -2.11 -5.16 13.88
CA GLU A 307 -2.54 -6.56 13.82
C GLU A 307 -3.83 -6.77 13.00
N PRO A 308 -3.71 -6.96 11.67
CA PRO A 308 -4.82 -7.36 10.79
C PRO A 308 -5.53 -8.66 11.18
N SER A 309 -4.93 -9.48 12.05
CA SER A 309 -5.55 -10.69 12.58
C SER A 309 -6.58 -10.41 13.69
N MET A 310 -6.63 -9.19 14.23
CA MET A 310 -7.45 -8.80 15.37
C MET A 310 -8.42 -7.67 15.03
N LEU A 311 -9.16 -7.86 13.94
CA LEU A 311 -10.29 -7.01 13.58
C LEU A 311 -11.49 -7.36 14.47
N TYR A 312 -12.31 -6.37 14.83
CA TYR A 312 -13.62 -6.60 15.42
C TYR A 312 -14.62 -5.50 15.04
N TYR A 313 -15.90 -5.83 15.24
CA TYR A 313 -17.01 -4.89 15.08
C TYR A 313 -17.64 -4.67 16.45
N ASP A 314 -17.88 -3.41 16.78
CA ASP A 314 -18.68 -3.02 17.92
C ASP A 314 -20.14 -2.85 17.46
N PRO A 315 -21.04 -3.81 17.78
CA PRO A 315 -22.44 -3.72 17.37
C PRO A 315 -23.22 -2.63 18.09
N TYR A 316 -22.69 -2.09 19.19
CA TYR A 316 -23.38 -1.06 19.96
C TYR A 316 -23.24 0.31 19.29
N ASN A 317 -21.99 0.71 18.98
CA ASN A 317 -21.72 1.97 18.30
C ASN A 317 -21.75 1.84 16.77
N GLY A 318 -21.80 0.61 16.26
CA GLY A 318 -21.76 0.34 14.82
C GLY A 318 -20.39 0.64 14.20
N THR A 319 -19.32 0.50 14.96
CA THR A 319 -17.96 0.90 14.58
C THR A 319 -17.04 -0.29 14.40
N PHE A 320 -15.99 -0.12 13.60
CA PHE A 320 -15.04 -1.17 13.28
C PHE A 320 -13.65 -0.81 13.78
N HIS A 321 -12.94 -1.80 14.31
CA HIS A 321 -11.71 -1.59 15.06
C HIS A 321 -10.66 -2.64 14.75
N MET A 322 -9.39 -2.22 14.76
CA MET A 322 -8.23 -3.09 14.66
C MET A 322 -7.42 -2.96 15.94
N ARG A 323 -7.25 -4.07 16.66
CA ARG A 323 -6.37 -4.10 17.83
C ARG A 323 -4.93 -4.04 17.40
N ASN A 324 -4.14 -3.23 18.09
CA ASN A 324 -2.72 -3.03 17.84
C ASN A 324 -1.96 -3.13 19.17
N TYR A 325 -0.66 -3.43 19.12
CA TYR A 325 0.22 -3.27 20.28
C TYR A 325 1.08 -2.03 20.10
N ILE A 326 1.01 -1.11 21.05
CA ILE A 326 1.83 0.11 21.05
C ILE A 326 2.94 -0.07 22.06
N LYS A 327 4.16 0.35 21.68
CA LYS A 327 5.30 0.45 22.56
C LYS A 327 5.95 1.83 22.40
N PHE A 328 6.13 2.55 23.50
CA PHE A 328 6.75 3.87 23.47
C PHE A 328 7.56 4.17 24.73
N ARG A 329 8.40 5.19 24.63
CA ARG A 329 9.18 5.77 25.71
C ARG A 329 9.07 7.28 25.62
N VAL A 330 8.93 7.93 26.76
CA VAL A 330 8.98 9.39 26.84
C VAL A 330 10.41 9.77 27.18
N ASP A 331 11.11 10.45 26.28
CA ASP A 331 12.50 10.84 26.47
C ASP A 331 12.61 12.11 27.32
N HIS A 332 11.71 13.07 27.08
CA HIS A 332 11.74 14.37 27.72
C HIS A 332 10.34 14.98 27.84
N TYR A 333 10.16 15.77 28.91
CA TYR A 333 9.08 16.72 29.08
C TYR A 333 9.56 17.82 30.06
N LYS A 334 9.01 19.02 29.92
CA LYS A 334 9.34 20.17 30.78
C LYS A 334 8.91 19.96 32.23
N GLU A 335 7.70 19.45 32.44
CA GLU A 335 7.10 19.18 33.75
C GLU A 335 6.29 17.88 33.67
N LYS A 336 6.23 17.12 34.77
CA LYS A 336 5.47 15.86 34.84
C LYS A 336 3.97 16.13 34.64
N LYS A 337 3.50 15.98 33.40
CA LYS A 337 2.14 16.25 32.92
C LYS A 337 1.65 15.12 32.01
N ASN A 338 0.42 15.24 31.53
CA ASN A 338 -0.15 14.33 30.54
C ASN A 338 0.59 14.50 29.20
N VAL A 339 1.34 13.48 28.80
CA VAL A 339 2.19 13.52 27.59
C VAL A 339 1.35 13.52 26.30
N PHE A 340 0.19 12.88 26.30
CA PHE A 340 -0.65 12.73 25.11
C PHE A 340 -1.80 13.76 24.97
N LEU A 341 -1.86 14.77 25.85
CA LEU A 341 -2.99 15.71 25.98
C LEU A 341 -4.33 14.95 25.99
N ASP A 342 -4.73 14.40 27.13
CA ASP A 342 -6.03 13.73 27.32
C ASP A 342 -6.72 14.35 28.56
N PRO A 343 -7.90 14.98 28.43
CA PRO A 343 -8.61 15.60 29.54
C PRO A 343 -9.34 14.60 30.45
N ALA A 344 -9.68 13.41 29.94
CA ALA A 344 -10.37 12.35 30.70
C ALA A 344 -9.37 11.49 31.49
N ASN A 345 -8.15 11.30 30.96
CA ASN A 345 -7.09 10.56 31.62
C ASN A 345 -6.29 11.45 32.59
N LYS A 346 -6.79 11.58 33.82
CA LYS A 346 -6.07 12.25 34.90
C LYS A 346 -5.05 11.30 35.54
N ALA A 347 -3.78 11.36 35.09
CA ALA A 347 -2.56 11.47 35.93
C ALA A 347 -1.31 10.85 35.28
N ALA A 348 -0.26 11.66 35.10
CA ALA A 348 1.08 11.49 35.69
C ALA A 348 1.71 10.07 35.78
N GLN A 349 1.80 9.31 34.68
CA GLN A 349 2.26 7.90 34.73
C GLN A 349 3.55 7.56 33.97
N PHE A 350 4.06 8.45 33.12
CA PHE A 350 5.25 8.14 32.32
C PHE A 350 6.50 8.79 32.90
N GLU A 351 7.44 7.95 33.33
CA GLU A 351 8.76 8.36 33.76
C GLU A 351 9.66 8.53 32.53
N PRO A 352 10.57 9.53 32.53
CA PRO A 352 11.52 9.70 31.44
C PRO A 352 12.37 8.45 31.25
N ASN A 353 12.62 8.09 30.00
CA ASN A 353 13.46 6.96 29.58
C ASN A 353 12.96 5.57 30.01
N VAL A 354 11.67 5.43 30.34
CA VAL A 354 11.04 4.13 30.64
C VAL A 354 10.16 3.69 29.47
N TRP A 355 10.29 2.43 29.03
CA TRP A 355 9.44 1.86 28.00
C TRP A 355 8.10 1.45 28.59
N TYR A 356 7.03 1.71 27.84
CA TYR A 356 5.66 1.35 28.15
C TYR A 356 5.07 0.58 26.97
N GLY A 357 4.20 -0.39 27.28
CA GLY A 357 3.53 -1.21 26.28
C GLY A 357 2.05 -1.42 26.61
N GLY A 358 1.21 -1.50 25.59
CA GLY A 358 -0.22 -1.64 25.79
C GLY A 358 -0.99 -1.89 24.50
N LEU A 359 -2.18 -2.45 24.63
CA LEU A 359 -3.09 -2.65 23.50
C LEU A 359 -3.81 -1.36 23.11
N HIS A 360 -4.06 -1.16 21.84
CA HIS A 360 -4.89 -0.04 21.44
C HIS A 360 -5.77 -0.49 20.28
N ASP A 361 -7.07 -0.32 20.48
CA ASP A 361 -8.09 -0.68 19.51
C ASP A 361 -8.37 0.57 18.67
N THR A 362 -7.85 0.60 17.44
CA THR A 362 -7.98 1.78 16.57
C THR A 362 -9.20 1.65 15.67
N MET A 363 -10.07 2.65 15.74
CA MET A 363 -11.26 2.72 14.91
C MET A 363 -10.93 3.07 13.46
N TYR A 364 -11.53 2.35 12.51
CA TYR A 364 -11.42 2.64 11.07
C TYR A 364 -12.79 2.78 10.42
N SER A 365 -12.81 3.50 9.29
CA SER A 365 -14.05 3.71 8.55
C SER A 365 -14.28 2.57 7.56
N ALA A 366 -15.40 1.88 7.72
CA ALA A 366 -15.89 0.92 6.73
C ALA A 366 -16.33 1.59 5.42
N SER A 367 -16.84 2.82 5.50
CA SER A 367 -17.35 3.59 4.35
C SER A 367 -16.25 4.37 3.62
N ASP A 368 -15.12 4.65 4.28
CA ASP A 368 -13.94 5.24 3.66
C ASP A 368 -12.70 4.36 3.93
N PRO A 369 -12.31 3.51 2.97
CA PRO A 369 -11.18 2.59 3.16
C PRO A 369 -9.84 3.31 3.29
N ASN A 370 -9.76 4.63 3.04
CA ASN A 370 -8.51 5.38 3.00
C ASN A 370 -8.19 6.12 4.32
N ALA A 371 -8.91 5.83 5.40
CA ALA A 371 -8.83 6.63 6.60
C ALA A 371 -9.11 5.85 7.90
N ILE A 372 -8.41 6.23 8.97
CA ILE A 372 -8.86 5.93 10.34
C ILE A 372 -10.05 6.84 10.68
N SER A 373 -10.97 6.37 11.51
CA SER A 373 -12.14 7.16 11.90
C SER A 373 -11.89 7.89 13.22
N TRP A 374 -12.61 9.00 13.43
CA TRP A 374 -12.68 9.68 14.71
C TRP A 374 -13.49 8.83 15.71
N GLU A 375 -12.99 8.57 16.91
CA GLU A 375 -13.79 7.95 17.97
C GLU A 375 -14.88 8.93 18.43
N VAL A 376 -16.13 8.47 18.38
CA VAL A 376 -17.29 9.25 18.82
C VAL A 376 -17.45 9.06 20.32
N ASP A 377 -17.08 10.05 21.14
CA ASP A 377 -17.48 10.06 22.54
C ASP A 377 -19.02 10.13 22.63
N PRO A 378 -19.70 9.12 23.20
CA PRO A 378 -21.14 9.17 23.40
C PRO A 378 -21.55 10.17 24.49
N GLY A 379 -20.60 10.76 25.22
CA GLY A 379 -20.80 11.66 26.36
C GLY A 379 -20.97 13.15 26.03
N GLY A 380 -20.66 13.59 24.81
CA GLY A 380 -21.05 14.94 24.35
C GLY A 380 -20.44 16.13 25.11
N VAL A 381 -19.33 15.96 25.84
CA VAL A 381 -18.62 17.08 26.50
C VAL A 381 -17.14 17.01 26.19
N ASP A 382 -16.65 17.92 25.34
CA ASP A 382 -15.22 18.23 25.17
C ASP A 382 -14.29 17.06 24.76
N SER A 383 -14.79 16.09 24.00
CA SER A 383 -14.01 15.00 23.39
C SER A 383 -13.05 15.44 22.27
N ALA A 384 -12.92 16.75 22.00
CA ALA A 384 -11.94 17.35 21.09
C ALA A 384 -10.49 17.28 21.60
N GLY A 385 -10.20 16.33 22.50
CA GLY A 385 -9.04 16.34 23.36
C GLY A 385 -8.25 15.06 23.36
N SER A 386 -8.43 14.12 22.45
CA SER A 386 -7.62 12.91 22.49
C SER A 386 -7.42 12.36 21.08
N MET A 387 -6.33 12.78 20.41
CA MET A 387 -5.84 12.03 19.23
C MET A 387 -5.42 10.60 19.60
N PHE A 388 -5.23 10.40 20.90
CA PHE A 388 -5.21 9.11 21.55
C PHE A 388 -6.46 9.02 22.44
N VAL A 389 -7.64 8.76 21.88
CA VAL A 389 -8.83 8.50 22.72
C VAL A 389 -8.53 7.20 23.48
N PHE A 390 -7.98 7.35 24.68
CA PHE A 390 -7.78 6.25 25.62
C PHE A 390 -9.08 6.10 26.40
N GLU A 391 -10.20 5.93 25.70
CA GLU A 391 -11.54 6.05 26.28
C GLU A 391 -11.65 5.22 27.57
N HIS A 392 -10.99 4.07 27.61
CA HIS A 392 -10.60 3.37 28.84
C HIS A 392 -9.31 2.55 28.61
N GLY A 393 -8.25 3.23 28.12
CA GLY A 393 -7.01 2.61 27.61
C GLY A 393 -6.37 1.58 28.55
N PRO A 394 -5.45 0.73 28.03
CA PRO A 394 -4.76 -0.25 28.87
C PRO A 394 -4.09 0.43 30.05
N LEU A 395 -3.97 -0.32 31.14
CA LEU A 395 -2.87 -0.08 32.06
C LEU A 395 -1.61 -0.21 31.21
N TRP A 396 -0.95 0.91 30.91
CA TRP A 396 0.31 0.90 30.21
C TRP A 396 1.32 0.21 31.11
N ASP A 397 1.69 -1.00 30.73
CA ASP A 397 2.62 -1.77 31.52
C ASP A 397 4.01 -1.22 31.26
N ARG A 398 4.69 -0.91 32.36
CA ARG A 398 6.12 -0.62 32.32
C ARG A 398 6.83 -1.87 31.80
N LEU A 399 7.57 -1.71 30.71
CA LEU A 399 8.46 -2.72 30.16
C LEU A 399 9.83 -2.45 30.80
N GLU A 400 10.36 -3.46 31.49
CA GLU A 400 11.53 -3.39 32.39
C GLU A 400 12.67 -2.46 31.95
#